data_AF-A0A2X2XEI6-F1
#
_entry.id   AF-A0A2X2XEI6-F1
#
_cell.length_a   1.000
_cell.length_b   1.000
_cell.length_c   1.000
_cell.angle_alpha   90.00
_cell.angle_beta   90.00
_cell.angle_gamma   90.00
#
_symmetry.space_group_name_H-M   'P 1'
#
loop_
_entity.id
_entity.type
_entity.pdbx_description
1 polymer ?
#
loop_
_entity_poly.entity_id
_entity_poly.type
_entity_poly.pdbx_seq_one_letter_code
_entity_poly.pdbx_strand_id
1 'polypeptide(L)'
;MRVITLIFMILAFMIGGACAGVLFKNIENRMDGNDYSVVEKAQKQIDELKQAGIDVTKIDDPQAKASLELLEKVPPKWKVDYAGPLGMLVAFLAFVMVIVAFMKKEFIIKLSIIVGILGLLLWIISPDIPGGKYSGINPKTLSLIAFVGIAISSVCAFMSYKLYLKKTIVIA
;
A
#
# COMPACT_ATOMS: atom_id res chain seq x y z
N MET A 1 -17.01 9.81 -24.93
CA MET A 1 -15.89 9.95 -23.98
C MET A 1 -16.25 9.59 -22.54
N ARG A 2 -17.29 10.16 -21.92
CA ARG A 2 -17.59 9.90 -20.49
C ARG A 2 -17.89 8.43 -20.12
N VAL A 3 -18.63 7.71 -20.96
CA VAL A 3 -18.94 6.29 -20.72
C VAL A 3 -17.65 5.45 -20.76
N ILE A 4 -16.79 5.71 -21.73
CA ILE A 4 -15.48 5.05 -21.86
C ILE A 4 -14.62 5.30 -20.62
N THR A 5 -14.53 6.55 -20.13
CA THR A 5 -13.78 6.87 -18.90
C THR A 5 -14.33 6.17 -17.65
N LEU A 6 -15.65 5.95 -17.57
CA LEU A 6 -16.26 5.22 -16.46
C LEU A 6 -15.96 3.71 -16.52
N ILE A 7 -15.96 3.12 -17.72
CA ILE A 7 -15.59 1.72 -17.92
C ILE A 7 -14.12 1.49 -17.50
N PHE A 8 -13.20 2.32 -17.98
CA PHE A 8 -11.79 2.25 -17.58
C PHE A 8 -11.59 2.45 -16.08
N MET A 9 -12.34 3.37 -15.46
CA MET A 9 -12.30 3.59 -14.01
C MET A 9 -12.69 2.34 -13.22
N ILE A 10 -13.77 1.65 -13.64
CA ILE A 10 -14.24 0.41 -12.99
C ILE A 10 -13.20 -0.70 -13.15
N LEU A 11 -12.67 -0.90 -14.36
CA LEU A 11 -11.65 -1.93 -14.61
C LEU A 11 -10.38 -1.68 -13.78
N ALA A 12 -9.90 -0.44 -13.76
CA ALA A 12 -8.75 -0.04 -12.96
C ALA A 12 -9.00 -0.20 -11.45
N PHE A 13 -10.23 0.11 -11.00
CA PHE A 13 -10.65 -0.14 -9.62
C PHE A 13 -10.71 -1.64 -9.29
N MET A 14 -11.23 -2.50 -10.17
CA MET A 14 -11.29 -3.94 -9.89
C MET A 14 -9.90 -4.52 -9.70
N ILE A 15 -8.94 -4.13 -10.54
CA ILE A 15 -7.55 -4.59 -10.41
C ILE A 15 -6.90 -3.96 -9.16
N GLY A 16 -6.94 -2.62 -9.05
CA GLY A 16 -6.24 -1.92 -7.98
C GLY A 16 -6.84 -2.16 -6.59
N GLY A 17 -8.17 -2.16 -6.50
CA GLY A 17 -8.93 -2.40 -5.28
C GLY A 17 -8.82 -3.85 -4.79
N ALA A 18 -8.86 -4.84 -5.69
CA ALA A 18 -8.62 -6.23 -5.31
C ALA A 18 -7.18 -6.44 -4.79
N CYS A 19 -6.18 -5.88 -5.47
CA CYS A 19 -4.80 -5.94 -5.02
C CYS A 19 -4.60 -5.26 -3.65
N ALA A 20 -5.22 -4.09 -3.42
CA ALA A 20 -5.17 -3.40 -2.13
C ALA A 20 -5.86 -4.19 -1.00
N GLY A 21 -7.01 -4.81 -1.29
CA GLY A 21 -7.76 -5.59 -0.30
C GLY A 21 -7.09 -6.93 0.06
N VAL A 22 -6.45 -7.60 -0.90
CA VAL A 22 -5.73 -8.86 -0.67
C VAL A 22 -4.37 -8.64 0.02
N LEU A 23 -3.89 -7.40 0.04
CA LEU A 23 -2.59 -7.03 0.62
C LEU A 23 -2.48 -7.40 2.11
N PHE A 24 -3.55 -7.21 2.89
CA PHE A 24 -3.59 -7.63 4.30
C PHE A 24 -3.35 -9.14 4.44
N LYS A 25 -4.11 -9.97 3.72
CA LYS A 25 -3.97 -11.44 3.75
C LYS A 25 -2.60 -11.90 3.23
N ASN A 26 -2.05 -11.21 2.23
CA ASN A 26 -0.72 -11.54 1.70
C ASN A 26 0.39 -11.25 2.74
N ILE A 27 0.28 -10.14 3.46
CA ILE A 27 1.20 -9.83 4.57
C ILE A 27 1.02 -10.85 5.70
N GLU A 28 -0.21 -11.12 6.12
CA GLU A 28 -0.53 -12.09 7.19
C GLU A 28 0.01 -13.50 6.87
N ASN A 29 -0.24 -14.01 5.67
CA ASN A 29 0.24 -15.32 5.23
C ASN A 29 1.78 -15.42 5.14
N ARG A 30 2.47 -14.31 4.87
CA ARG A 30 3.94 -14.27 4.83
C ARG A 30 4.57 -14.12 6.21
N MET A 31 3.79 -13.61 7.14
CA MET A 31 4.22 -13.43 8.50
C MET A 31 4.11 -14.72 9.30
N ASP A 32 3.29 -15.69 8.89
CA ASP A 32 3.17 -17.05 9.45
C ASP A 32 3.30 -17.12 10.99
N GLY A 33 2.68 -16.16 11.68
CA GLY A 33 2.74 -16.04 13.13
C GLY A 33 4.15 -15.81 13.72
N ASN A 34 5.11 -15.33 12.93
CA ASN A 34 6.47 -15.02 13.36
C ASN A 34 6.43 -14.18 14.64
N ASP A 35 7.05 -14.74 15.67
CA ASP A 35 7.14 -14.11 16.96
C ASP A 35 8.11 -12.92 16.86
N TYR A 36 7.54 -11.73 16.65
CA TYR A 36 8.28 -10.46 16.66
C TYR A 36 9.08 -10.27 17.94
N SER A 37 8.86 -11.07 18.99
CA SER A 37 9.69 -11.06 20.20
C SER A 37 11.17 -11.36 19.90
N VAL A 38 11.49 -12.21 18.91
CA VAL A 38 12.88 -12.53 18.54
C VAL A 38 13.53 -11.37 17.81
N VAL A 39 12.76 -10.71 16.93
CA VAL A 39 13.19 -9.53 16.17
C VAL A 39 13.33 -8.31 17.09
N GLU A 40 12.42 -8.10 18.04
CA GLU A 40 12.49 -7.05 19.04
C GLU A 40 13.66 -7.25 20.01
N LYS A 41 13.97 -8.51 20.38
CA LYS A 41 15.17 -8.84 21.18
C LYS A 41 16.45 -8.57 20.39
N ALA A 42 16.51 -8.96 19.12
CA ALA A 42 17.62 -8.67 18.22
C ALA A 42 17.82 -7.15 18.02
N GLN A 43 16.73 -6.41 17.83
CA GLN A 43 16.74 -4.94 17.71
C GLN A 43 17.28 -4.30 19.00
N LYS A 44 16.81 -4.73 20.18
CA LYS A 44 17.31 -4.24 21.46
C LYS A 44 18.81 -4.53 21.67
N GLN A 45 19.27 -5.73 21.33
CA GLN A 45 20.70 -6.07 21.44
C GLN A 45 21.56 -5.17 20.54
N ILE A 46 21.11 -4.87 19.33
CA ILE A 46 21.84 -3.96 18.44
C ILE A 46 21.77 -2.51 18.93
N ASP A 47 20.63 -2.06 19.43
CA ASP A 47 20.48 -0.69 19.93
C ASP A 47 21.30 -0.46 21.21
N GLU A 48 21.42 -1.47 22.09
CA GLU A 48 22.31 -1.46 23.24
C GLU A 48 23.79 -1.39 22.82
N LEU A 49 24.20 -2.19 21.81
CA LEU A 49 25.56 -2.15 21.25
C LEU A 49 25.88 -0.79 20.58
N LYS A 50 24.91 -0.19 19.87
CA LYS A 50 25.04 1.16 19.30
C LYS A 50 25.12 2.24 20.37
N GLN A 51 24.32 2.15 21.43
CA GLN A 51 24.35 3.09 22.56
C GLN A 51 25.67 2.99 23.33
N ALA A 52 26.28 1.82 23.39
CA ALA A 52 27.62 1.62 23.94
C ALA A 52 28.75 2.16 23.04
N GLY A 53 28.43 2.76 21.88
CA GLY A 53 29.41 3.31 20.95
C GLY A 53 30.15 2.27 20.11
N ILE A 54 29.68 1.02 20.11
CA ILE A 54 30.28 -0.07 19.34
C ILE A 54 29.70 -0.05 17.92
N ASP A 55 30.58 0.06 16.93
CA ASP A 55 30.20 0.02 15.51
C ASP A 55 29.78 -1.42 15.15
N VAL A 56 28.47 -1.69 15.20
CA VAL A 56 27.86 -3.02 15.02
C VAL A 56 28.19 -3.65 13.66
N THR A 57 28.64 -2.85 12.70
CA THR A 57 29.10 -3.33 11.37
C THR A 57 30.52 -3.92 11.38
N LYS A 58 31.28 -3.72 12.46
CA LYS A 58 32.67 -4.22 12.63
C LYS A 58 32.80 -5.29 13.71
N ILE A 59 31.69 -5.67 14.36
CA ILE A 59 31.66 -6.69 15.39
C ILE A 59 31.70 -8.07 14.70
N ASP A 60 32.71 -8.88 15.01
CA ASP A 60 32.88 -10.25 14.50
C ASP A 60 32.12 -11.30 15.35
N ASP A 61 31.15 -10.86 16.15
CA ASP A 61 30.31 -11.70 16.99
C ASP A 61 29.25 -12.42 16.14
N PRO A 62 29.23 -13.76 16.12
CA PRO A 62 28.23 -14.56 15.42
C PRO A 62 26.79 -14.20 15.78
N GLN A 63 26.54 -13.76 17.01
CA GLN A 63 25.20 -13.40 17.48
C GLN A 63 24.75 -12.03 16.96
N ALA A 64 25.66 -11.07 16.83
CA ALA A 64 25.39 -9.76 16.23
C ALA A 64 25.15 -9.87 14.71
N LYS A 65 25.93 -10.71 14.02
CA LYS A 65 25.71 -11.00 12.59
C LYS A 65 24.39 -11.72 12.34
N ALA A 66 24.07 -12.73 13.16
CA ALA A 66 22.78 -13.42 13.07
C ALA A 66 21.61 -12.46 13.33
N SER A 67 21.74 -11.54 14.31
CA SER A 67 20.72 -10.53 14.60
C SER A 67 20.57 -9.49 13.48
N LEU A 68 21.68 -9.05 12.88
CA LEU A 68 21.68 -8.16 11.72
C LEU A 68 21.03 -8.81 10.50
N GLU A 69 21.39 -10.06 10.18
CA GLU A 69 20.77 -10.80 9.08
C GLU A 69 19.26 -10.99 9.30
N LEU A 70 18.84 -11.19 10.55
CA LEU A 70 17.43 -11.35 10.91
C LEU A 70 16.67 -10.04 10.76
N LEU A 71 17.28 -8.90 11.10
CA LEU A 71 16.73 -7.56 10.91
C LEU A 71 16.73 -7.10 9.44
N GLU A 72 17.69 -7.55 8.63
CA GLU A 72 17.66 -7.31 7.18
C GLU A 72 16.56 -8.12 6.48
N LYS A 73 16.30 -9.34 6.96
CA LYS A 73 15.30 -10.24 6.36
C LYS A 73 13.87 -9.93 6.79
N VAL A 74 13.67 -9.38 7.99
CA VAL A 74 12.32 -9.13 8.54
C VAL A 74 11.98 -7.64 8.46
N PRO A 75 10.86 -7.25 7.82
CA PRO A 75 10.46 -5.85 7.76
C PRO A 75 10.12 -5.29 9.15
N PRO A 76 10.21 -3.96 9.33
CA PRO A 76 9.77 -3.31 10.57
C PRO A 76 8.30 -3.63 10.87
N LYS A 77 8.02 -3.99 12.13
CA LYS A 77 6.67 -4.36 12.62
C LYS A 77 5.59 -3.35 12.24
N TRP A 78 5.89 -2.06 12.38
CA TRP A 78 4.96 -0.98 12.03
C TRP A 78 4.54 -1.02 10.55
N LYS A 79 5.43 -1.39 9.61
CA LYS A 79 5.06 -1.48 8.20
C LYS A 79 4.03 -2.57 7.97
N VAL A 80 4.17 -3.68 8.67
CA VAL A 80 3.23 -4.79 8.58
C VAL A 80 1.90 -4.43 9.22
N ASP A 81 1.93 -3.89 10.44
CA ASP A 81 0.72 -3.56 11.21
C ASP A 81 -0.14 -2.50 10.50
N TYR A 82 0.49 -1.53 9.82
CA TYR A 82 -0.22 -0.43 9.16
C TYR A 82 -0.54 -0.68 7.68
N ALA A 83 0.29 -1.41 6.92
CA ALA A 83 0.07 -1.59 5.48
C ALA A 83 -1.23 -2.36 5.17
N GLY A 84 -1.56 -3.36 5.97
CA GLY A 84 -2.76 -4.16 5.77
C GLY A 84 -4.07 -3.37 5.96
N PRO A 85 -4.32 -2.76 7.14
CA PRO A 85 -5.50 -1.92 7.37
C PRO A 85 -5.58 -0.73 6.40
N LEU A 86 -4.43 -0.10 6.07
CA LEU A 86 -4.41 0.98 5.10
C LEU A 86 -4.83 0.51 3.70
N GLY A 87 -4.41 -0.68 3.27
CA GLY A 87 -4.83 -1.28 2.00
C GLY A 87 -6.35 -1.47 1.92
N MET A 88 -6.97 -1.97 2.99
CA MET A 88 -8.42 -2.12 3.09
C MET A 88 -9.15 -0.77 3.07
N LEU A 89 -8.64 0.21 3.81
CA LEU A 89 -9.20 1.57 3.82
C LEU A 89 -9.14 2.22 2.43
N VAL A 90 -8.00 2.10 1.74
CA VAL A 90 -7.82 2.62 0.39
C VAL A 90 -8.78 1.94 -0.60
N ALA A 91 -8.95 0.61 -0.52
CA ALA A 91 -9.91 -0.11 -1.36
C ALA A 91 -11.34 0.37 -1.12
N PHE A 92 -11.74 0.58 0.14
CA PHE A 92 -13.06 1.10 0.49
C PHE A 92 -13.28 2.53 -0.04
N LEU A 93 -12.31 3.43 0.15
CA LEU A 93 -12.40 4.80 -0.34
C LEU A 93 -12.43 4.86 -1.88
N ALA A 94 -11.66 3.99 -2.55
CA ALA A 94 -11.71 3.86 -4.01
C ALA A 94 -13.08 3.35 -4.49
N PHE A 95 -13.74 2.46 -3.75
CA PHE A 95 -15.10 2.03 -4.04
C PHE A 95 -16.13 3.17 -3.89
N VAL A 96 -16.05 3.92 -2.78
CA VAL A 96 -16.90 5.10 -2.57
C VAL A 96 -16.67 6.13 -3.68
N MET A 97 -15.42 6.32 -4.11
CA MET A 97 -15.07 7.19 -5.24
C MET A 97 -15.77 6.75 -6.53
N VAL A 98 -15.78 5.46 -6.85
CA VAL A 98 -16.49 4.94 -8.03
C VAL A 98 -17.98 5.30 -7.95
N ILE A 99 -18.64 5.09 -6.82
CA ILE A 99 -20.07 5.44 -6.63
C ILE A 99 -20.30 6.94 -6.81
N VAL A 100 -19.50 7.78 -6.14
CA VAL A 100 -19.65 9.24 -6.20
C VAL A 100 -19.38 9.78 -7.61
N ALA A 101 -18.50 9.14 -8.39
CA ALA A 101 -18.26 9.51 -9.78
C ALA A 101 -19.52 9.36 -10.67
N PHE A 102 -20.42 8.41 -10.34
CA PHE A 102 -21.73 8.30 -10.98
C PHE A 102 -22.71 9.39 -10.52
N MET A 103 -22.61 9.83 -9.25
CA MET A 103 -23.49 10.84 -8.67
C MET A 103 -23.22 12.28 -9.14
N LYS A 104 -22.17 12.53 -9.94
CA LYS A 104 -21.84 13.87 -10.50
C LYS A 104 -21.67 14.96 -9.43
N LYS A 105 -21.18 14.62 -8.25
CA LYS A 105 -20.93 15.59 -7.17
C LYS A 105 -19.50 16.15 -7.23
N GLU A 106 -19.32 17.43 -6.89
CA GLU A 106 -18.01 18.08 -6.78
C GLU A 106 -17.06 17.38 -5.79
N PHE A 107 -17.63 16.69 -4.80
CA PHE A 107 -16.90 15.91 -3.82
C PHE A 107 -15.93 14.89 -4.45
N ILE A 108 -16.22 14.43 -5.68
CA ILE A 108 -15.37 13.47 -6.39
C ILE A 108 -13.95 13.99 -6.64
N ILE A 109 -13.78 15.29 -6.85
CA ILE A 109 -12.46 15.90 -7.08
C ILE A 109 -11.60 15.73 -5.83
N LYS A 110 -12.11 16.15 -4.68
CA LYS A 110 -11.39 16.06 -3.40
C LYS A 110 -11.09 14.60 -3.06
N LEU A 111 -12.09 13.73 -3.23
CA LEU A 111 -11.95 12.30 -2.96
C LEU A 111 -10.91 11.63 -3.85
N SER A 112 -10.86 11.94 -5.15
CA SER A 112 -9.86 11.39 -6.08
C SER A 112 -8.42 11.75 -5.71
N ILE A 113 -8.19 12.98 -5.23
CA ILE A 113 -6.87 13.43 -4.80
C ILE A 113 -6.44 12.68 -3.53
N ILE A 114 -7.35 12.59 -2.55
CA ILE A 114 -7.12 11.88 -1.30
C ILE A 114 -6.81 10.40 -1.56
N VAL A 115 -7.62 9.74 -2.40
CA VAL A 115 -7.44 8.32 -2.75
C VAL A 115 -6.10 8.10 -3.48
N GLY A 116 -5.70 9.00 -4.38
CA GLY A 116 -4.40 8.94 -5.04
C GLY A 116 -3.22 9.07 -4.07
N ILE A 117 -3.28 10.03 -3.13
CA ILE A 117 -2.25 10.24 -2.11
C ILE A 117 -2.17 9.02 -1.17
N LEU A 118 -3.31 8.51 -0.70
CA LEU A 118 -3.34 7.34 0.17
C LEU A 118 -2.82 6.08 -0.53
N GLY A 119 -3.08 5.93 -1.83
CA GLY A 119 -2.49 4.86 -2.64
C GLY A 119 -0.96 4.94 -2.71
N LEU A 120 -0.41 6.15 -2.83
CA LEU A 120 1.04 6.36 -2.80
C LEU A 120 1.62 6.04 -1.42
N LEU A 121 0.96 6.49 -0.35
CA LEU A 121 1.35 6.20 1.03
C LEU A 121 1.35 4.69 1.30
N LEU A 122 0.32 3.98 0.83
CA LEU A 122 0.23 2.52 0.90
C LEU A 122 1.44 1.85 0.24
N TRP A 123 1.82 2.30 -0.96
CA TRP A 123 3.01 1.78 -1.62
C TRP A 123 4.29 2.06 -0.82
N ILE A 124 4.46 3.25 -0.25
CA ILE A 124 5.64 3.62 0.54
C ILE A 124 5.77 2.74 1.79
N ILE A 125 4.68 2.56 2.54
CA ILE A 125 4.71 1.81 3.81
C ILE A 125 4.69 0.29 3.61
N SER A 126 4.27 -0.20 2.44
CA SER A 126 4.21 -1.64 2.19
C SER A 126 5.61 -2.26 2.30
N PRO A 127 5.74 -3.32 3.11
CA PRO A 127 7.02 -3.97 3.35
C PRO A 127 7.48 -4.73 2.10
N ASP A 128 8.79 -4.70 1.85
CA ASP A 128 9.42 -5.57 0.88
C ASP A 128 9.79 -6.87 1.60
N ILE A 129 9.03 -7.92 1.34
CA ILE A 129 9.22 -9.23 1.98
C ILE A 129 9.55 -10.22 0.86
N PRO A 130 10.79 -10.74 0.76
CA PRO A 130 11.10 -11.82 -0.16
C PRO A 130 10.23 -13.06 0.15
N GLY A 131 9.83 -13.79 -0.87
CA GLY A 131 8.87 -14.91 -0.72
C GLY A 131 9.37 -16.00 0.23
N GLY A 132 8.51 -16.42 1.16
CA GLY A 132 8.68 -17.66 1.91
C GLY A 132 8.26 -18.89 1.10
N LYS A 133 8.33 -20.08 1.72
CA LYS A 133 8.10 -21.41 1.12
C LYS A 133 6.78 -21.56 0.35
N TYR A 134 5.78 -20.72 0.63
CA TYR A 134 4.56 -20.55 -0.17
C TYR A 134 4.68 -19.29 -1.05
N SER A 135 5.17 -19.52 -2.27
CA SER A 135 5.38 -18.53 -3.33
C SER A 135 4.13 -17.69 -3.61
N GLY A 136 4.27 -16.36 -3.54
CA GLY A 136 3.27 -15.40 -3.98
C GLY A 136 3.90 -14.10 -4.45
N ILE A 137 3.10 -13.13 -4.89
CA ILE A 137 3.57 -11.78 -5.28
C ILE A 137 4.02 -11.02 -4.03
N ASN A 138 5.19 -10.38 -4.09
CA ASN A 138 5.73 -9.54 -3.02
C ASN A 138 4.71 -8.44 -2.61
N PRO A 139 4.44 -8.21 -1.31
CA PRO A 139 3.52 -7.16 -0.86
C PRO A 139 3.87 -5.78 -1.42
N LYS A 140 5.15 -5.45 -1.58
CA LYS A 140 5.59 -4.21 -2.23
C LYS A 140 5.13 -4.14 -3.69
N THR A 141 5.33 -5.20 -4.46
CA THR A 141 4.89 -5.29 -5.85
C THR A 141 3.35 -5.25 -5.95
N LEU A 142 2.65 -5.94 -5.03
CA LEU A 142 1.19 -5.93 -4.99
C LEU A 142 0.65 -4.52 -4.69
N SER A 143 1.29 -3.81 -3.75
CA SER A 143 0.96 -2.41 -3.42
C SER A 143 1.23 -1.46 -4.59
N LEU A 144 2.23 -1.74 -5.43
CA LEU A 144 2.51 -0.96 -6.63
C LEU A 144 1.41 -1.16 -7.68
N ILE A 145 1.01 -2.41 -7.92
CA ILE A 145 -0.09 -2.73 -8.84
C ILE A 145 -1.39 -2.08 -8.35
N ALA A 146 -1.64 -2.16 -7.03
CA ALA A 146 -2.75 -1.48 -6.39
C ALA A 146 -2.71 0.03 -6.64
N PHE A 147 -1.57 0.67 -6.39
CA PHE A 147 -1.37 2.10 -6.61
C PHE A 147 -1.63 2.51 -8.05
N VAL A 148 -1.07 1.78 -9.04
CA VAL A 148 -1.28 2.09 -10.46
C VAL A 148 -2.77 2.01 -10.82
N GLY A 149 -3.47 0.95 -10.41
CA GLY A 149 -4.91 0.80 -10.65
C GLY A 149 -5.72 1.91 -9.99
N ILE A 150 -5.41 2.26 -8.75
CA ILE A 150 -6.10 3.31 -7.98
C ILE A 150 -5.80 4.70 -8.56
N ALA A 151 -4.57 4.97 -9.00
CA ALA A 151 -4.18 6.23 -9.61
C ALA A 151 -4.91 6.45 -10.93
N ILE A 152 -4.95 5.43 -11.80
CA ILE A 152 -5.71 5.47 -13.06
C ILE A 152 -7.20 5.70 -12.76
N SER A 153 -7.76 4.95 -11.80
CA SER A 153 -9.17 5.12 -11.39
C SER A 153 -9.45 6.54 -10.89
N SER A 154 -8.55 7.12 -10.09
CA SER A 154 -8.66 8.48 -9.56
C SER A 154 -8.62 9.54 -10.66
N VAL A 155 -7.70 9.41 -11.62
CA VAL A 155 -7.61 10.31 -12.78
C VAL A 155 -8.87 10.21 -13.65
N CYS A 156 -9.37 9.00 -13.90
CA CYS A 156 -10.61 8.80 -14.66
C CYS A 156 -11.84 9.40 -13.95
N ALA A 157 -11.92 9.27 -12.62
CA ALA A 157 -12.99 9.87 -11.82
C ALA A 157 -12.96 11.41 -11.91
N PHE A 158 -11.77 12.00 -11.77
CA PHE A 158 -11.55 13.45 -11.92
C PHE A 158 -11.94 13.95 -13.32
N MET A 159 -11.46 13.28 -14.37
CA MET A 159 -11.77 13.64 -15.76
C MET A 159 -13.25 13.47 -16.10
N SER A 160 -13.90 12.41 -15.61
CA SER A 160 -15.34 12.17 -15.82
C SER A 160 -16.19 13.35 -15.31
N TYR A 161 -15.81 13.91 -14.16
CA TYR A 161 -16.49 15.06 -13.59
C TYR A 161 -16.21 16.38 -14.35
N LYS A 162 -14.96 16.63 -14.74
CA LYS A 162 -14.61 17.78 -15.59
C LYS A 162 -15.35 17.75 -16.94
N LEU A 163 -15.46 16.58 -17.57
CA LEU A 163 -16.22 16.39 -18.80
C LEU A 163 -17.73 16.63 -18.61
N TYR A 164 -18.27 16.27 -17.43
CA TYR A 164 -19.65 16.58 -17.09
C TYR A 164 -19.88 18.09 -17.02
N LEU A 165 -19.06 18.82 -16.26
CA LEU A 165 -19.16 20.27 -16.14
C LEU A 165 -19.07 20.96 -17.50
N LYS A 166 -18.09 20.57 -18.33
CA LYS A 166 -17.94 21.13 -19.69
C LYS A 166 -19.20 20.91 -20.54
N LYS A 167 -19.83 19.74 -20.45
CA LYS A 167 -21.07 19.45 -21.19
C LYS A 167 -22.24 20.29 -20.68
N THR A 168 -22.36 20.50 -19.37
CA THR A 168 -23.43 21.33 -18.79
C THR A 168 -23.30 22.80 -19.22
N ILE A 169 -22.07 23.34 -19.27
CA ILE A 169 -21.81 24.72 -19.70
C ILE A 169 -22.14 24.96 -21.18
N VAL A 170 -21.91 23.97 -22.05
CA VAL A 170 -22.19 24.09 -23.50
C VAL A 170 -23.69 24.00 -23.83
N ILE A 171 -24.51 23.49 -22.91
CA ILE A 171 -25.95 23.26 -23.13
C ILE A 171 -26.80 24.34 -22.42
N ALA A 172 -26.21 25.14 -21.53
CA ALA A 172 -26.83 26.28 -20.86
C ALA A 172 -26.65 27.55 -21.69
#